data_AF-A0A382NZF1-F1
#
_entry.id   AF-A0A382NZF1-F1
#
_cell.length_a   1.000
_cell.length_b   1.000
_cell.length_c   1.000
_cell.angle_alpha   90.00
_cell.angle_beta   90.00
_cell.angle_gamma   90.00
#
_symmetry.space_group_name_H-M   'P 1'
#
loop_
_entity.id
_entity.type
_entity.pdbx_description
1 polymer ?
#
loop_
_entity_poly.entity_id
_entity_poly.type
_entity_poly.pdbx_seq_one_letter_code
_entity_poly.pdbx_strand_id
1 'polypeptide(L)'
;MRTIRLTMTQALLRFLDAQYIELDGTEHKFVHGVMGIFGHGNVTGLGEALEYGDSSLRFIQGYNEQGLVHAATAFAKQKNRLGIYACTSSIGPGATNMITGAATATVNRIPVLLLPGD
;
A
#
# COMPACT_ATOMS: atom_id res chain seq x y z
N MET A 1 -5.12 -4.20 -30.14
CA MET A 1 -4.75 -4.41 -28.72
C MET A 1 -5.49 -5.62 -28.20
N ARG A 2 -4.81 -6.55 -27.53
CA ARG A 2 -5.44 -7.69 -26.85
C ARG A 2 -5.90 -7.22 -25.47
N THR A 3 -7.18 -7.40 -25.15
CA THR A 3 -7.71 -7.10 -23.82
C THR A 3 -7.32 -8.22 -22.85
N ILE A 4 -7.03 -7.84 -21.61
CA ILE A 4 -6.80 -8.77 -20.50
C ILE A 4 -7.95 -8.60 -19.49
N ARG A 5 -8.33 -9.69 -18.82
CA ARG A 5 -9.34 -9.66 -17.76
C ARG A 5 -8.62 -9.82 -16.42
N LEU A 6 -8.88 -8.89 -15.50
CA LEU A 6 -8.29 -8.86 -14.16
C LEU A 6 -9.40 -8.60 -13.14
N THR A 7 -9.22 -9.09 -11.92
CA THR A 7 -10.01 -8.59 -10.78
C THR A 7 -9.61 -7.14 -10.49
N MET A 8 -10.46 -6.41 -9.76
CA MET A 8 -10.13 -5.03 -9.35
C MET A 8 -8.81 -4.96 -8.59
N THR A 9 -8.55 -5.91 -7.69
CA THR A 9 -7.34 -5.91 -6.88
C THR A 9 -6.10 -6.32 -7.67
N GLN A 10 -6.22 -7.25 -8.63
CA GLN A 10 -5.13 -7.56 -9.56
C GLN A 10 -4.76 -6.34 -10.41
N ALA A 11 -5.76 -5.60 -10.91
CA ALA A 11 -5.53 -4.36 -11.65
C ALA A 11 -4.88 -3.29 -10.77
N LEU A 12 -5.35 -3.12 -9.53
CA LEU A 12 -4.78 -2.20 -8.56
C LEU A 12 -3.30 -2.51 -8.27
N LEU A 13 -2.96 -3.76 -7.94
CA LEU A 13 -1.57 -4.13 -7.62
C LEU A 13 -0.65 -3.96 -8.83
N ARG A 14 -1.09 -4.36 -10.04
CA ARG A 14 -0.32 -4.12 -11.26
C ARG A 14 -0.11 -2.64 -11.53
N PHE A 15 -1.14 -1.82 -11.30
CA PHE A 15 -1.03 -0.37 -11.44
C PHE A 15 -0.01 0.18 -10.43
N LEU A 16 -0.14 -0.15 -9.15
CA LEU A 16 0.79 0.30 -8.10
C LEU A 16 2.23 -0.15 -8.36
N ASP A 17 2.41 -1.38 -8.84
CA ASP A 17 3.73 -1.91 -9.20
C ASP A 17 4.33 -1.20 -10.43
N ALA A 18 3.51 -0.59 -11.29
CA ALA A 18 4.01 0.19 -12.43
C ALA A 18 4.30 1.66 -12.09
N GLN A 19 4.28 2.07 -10.81
CA GLN A 19 4.49 3.47 -10.43
C GLN A 19 5.95 3.81 -10.16
N TYR A 20 6.40 4.89 -10.79
CA TYR A 20 7.74 5.44 -10.67
C TYR A 20 7.67 6.97 -10.50
N ILE A 21 8.66 7.54 -9.80
CA ILE A 21 8.86 8.99 -9.68
C ILE A 21 10.24 9.33 -10.23
N GLU A 22 10.32 10.36 -11.05
CA GLU A 22 11.58 10.93 -11.50
C GLU A 22 11.96 12.14 -10.63
N LEU A 23 13.22 12.18 -10.17
CA LEU A 23 13.83 13.35 -9.55
C LEU A 23 15.24 13.52 -10.12
N ASP A 24 15.55 14.71 -10.64
CA ASP A 24 16.86 15.07 -11.18
C ASP A 24 17.39 14.05 -12.22
N GLY A 25 16.51 13.57 -13.11
CA GLY A 25 16.84 12.59 -14.14
C GLY A 25 17.06 11.16 -13.65
N THR A 26 16.81 10.89 -12.36
CA THR A 26 16.86 9.53 -11.79
C THR A 26 15.45 9.03 -11.51
N GLU A 27 15.12 7.86 -12.06
CA GLU A 27 13.84 7.20 -11.82
C GLU A 27 13.90 6.31 -10.56
N HIS A 28 12.89 6.44 -9.71
CA HIS A 28 12.73 5.69 -8.48
C HIS A 28 11.41 4.91 -8.50
N LYS A 29 11.47 3.62 -8.18
CA LYS A 29 10.27 2.81 -7.93
C LYS A 29 9.49 3.43 -6.77
N PHE A 30 8.22 3.78 -7.00
CA PHE A 30 7.45 4.53 -6.01
C PHE A 30 6.75 3.65 -4.98
N VAL A 31 6.06 2.59 -5.40
CA VAL A 31 5.40 1.66 -4.47
C VAL A 31 6.26 0.41 -4.29
N HIS A 32 6.69 0.16 -3.06
CA HIS A 32 7.58 -0.96 -2.73
C HIS A 32 6.86 -2.20 -2.23
N GLY A 33 5.58 -2.07 -1.88
CA GLY A 33 4.76 -3.18 -1.40
C GLY A 33 3.54 -2.71 -0.64
N VAL A 34 2.88 -3.67 0.00
CA VAL A 34 1.69 -3.46 0.83
C VAL A 34 1.95 -3.98 2.23
N MET A 35 1.73 -3.13 3.23
CA MET A 35 1.72 -3.47 4.64
C MET A 35 0.28 -3.69 5.10
N GLY A 36 0.01 -4.72 5.88
CA GLY A 36 -1.38 -4.96 6.30
C GLY A 36 -1.59 -6.05 7.31
N ILE A 37 -2.83 -6.12 7.76
CA ILE A 37 -3.39 -7.26 8.47
C ILE A 37 -4.49 -7.83 7.59
N PHE A 38 -4.41 -9.12 7.27
CA PHE A 38 -5.48 -9.78 6.56
C PHE A 38 -6.68 -10.01 7.47
N GLY A 39 -7.86 -9.73 6.93
CA GLY A 39 -9.15 -10.10 7.47
C GLY A 39 -10.17 -10.25 6.34
N HIS A 40 -11.39 -10.62 6.68
CA HIS A 40 -12.44 -10.97 5.71
C HIS A 40 -12.64 -9.91 4.61
N GLY A 41 -12.56 -8.62 4.95
CA GLY A 41 -12.78 -7.50 4.02
C GLY A 41 -11.61 -7.15 3.09
N ASN A 42 -10.45 -7.78 3.20
CA ASN A 42 -9.33 -7.52 2.27
C ASN A 42 -8.63 -8.79 1.76
N VAL A 43 -8.65 -9.89 2.50
CA VAL A 43 -7.86 -11.10 2.17
C VAL A 43 -8.30 -11.77 0.87
N THR A 44 -9.61 -11.81 0.59
CA THR A 44 -10.14 -12.53 -0.58
C THR A 44 -9.78 -11.87 -1.90
N GLY A 45 -9.71 -10.55 -1.94
CA GLY A 45 -9.27 -9.80 -3.12
C GLY A 45 -7.75 -9.57 -3.14
N LEU A 46 -7.20 -9.06 -2.05
CA LEU A 46 -5.79 -8.66 -1.98
C LEU A 46 -4.86 -9.83 -1.80
N GLY A 47 -5.20 -10.80 -0.96
CA GLY A 47 -4.41 -12.02 -0.77
C GLY A 47 -4.33 -12.84 -2.06
N GLU A 48 -5.47 -13.02 -2.75
CA GLU A 48 -5.50 -13.66 -4.07
C GLU A 48 -4.59 -12.94 -5.07
N ALA A 49 -4.73 -11.62 -5.20
CA ALA A 49 -3.96 -10.84 -6.15
C ALA A 49 -2.45 -10.77 -5.82
N LEU A 50 -2.07 -10.86 -4.54
CA LEU A 50 -0.67 -10.91 -4.11
C LEU A 50 -0.03 -12.28 -4.38
N GLU A 51 -0.78 -13.37 -4.19
CA GLU A 51 -0.28 -14.74 -4.34
C GLU A 51 -0.27 -15.19 -5.81
N TYR A 52 -1.35 -14.91 -6.54
CA TYR A 52 -1.58 -15.42 -7.90
C TYR A 52 -1.52 -14.34 -8.99
N GLY A 53 -1.38 -13.07 -8.60
CA GLY A 53 -1.21 -11.97 -9.54
C GLY A 53 0.18 -11.91 -10.15
N ASP A 54 0.38 -10.90 -10.99
CA ASP A 54 1.61 -10.66 -11.76
C ASP A 54 2.33 -9.40 -11.26
N SER A 55 2.17 -9.09 -9.96
CA SER A 55 2.85 -7.96 -9.33
C SER A 55 4.04 -8.45 -8.53
N SER A 56 5.14 -7.71 -8.57
CA SER A 56 6.33 -7.94 -7.75
C SER A 56 6.23 -7.33 -6.34
N LEU A 57 5.08 -6.72 -6.01
CA LEU A 57 4.86 -6.07 -4.73
C LEU A 57 4.86 -7.09 -3.60
N ARG A 58 5.68 -6.83 -2.59
CA ARG A 58 5.76 -7.67 -1.39
C ARG A 58 4.66 -7.31 -0.41
N PHE A 59 4.08 -8.33 0.21
CA PHE A 59 3.24 -8.14 1.38
C PHE A 59 4.07 -8.19 2.66
N ILE A 60 3.84 -7.23 3.55
CA ILE A 60 4.45 -7.16 4.88
C ILE A 60 3.33 -7.28 5.90
N GLN A 61 3.27 -8.44 6.55
CA GLN A 61 2.31 -8.70 7.61
C GLN A 61 2.66 -7.85 8.84
N GLY A 62 1.68 -7.08 9.33
CA GLY A 62 1.73 -6.42 10.62
C GLY A 62 0.75 -7.03 11.63
N TYR A 63 0.71 -6.43 12.83
CA TYR A 63 -0.19 -6.84 13.92
C TYR A 63 -0.87 -5.64 14.60
N ASN A 64 -0.66 -4.43 14.07
CA ASN A 64 -1.28 -3.19 14.55
C ASN A 64 -1.38 -2.21 13.37
N GLU A 65 -2.58 -1.80 12.97
CA GLU A 65 -2.77 -0.95 11.79
C GLU A 65 -2.18 0.46 11.98
N GLN A 66 -2.29 1.05 13.18
CA GLN A 66 -1.67 2.34 13.46
C GLN A 66 -0.13 2.26 13.31
N GLY A 67 0.47 1.20 13.85
CA GLY A 67 1.89 0.92 13.77
C GLY A 67 2.38 0.72 12.33
N LEU A 68 1.59 0.03 11.50
CA LEU A 68 1.87 -0.12 10.07
C LEU A 68 1.92 1.23 9.35
N VAL A 69 0.95 2.12 9.61
CA VAL A 69 0.94 3.47 9.02
C VAL A 69 2.14 4.30 9.48
N HIS A 70 2.53 4.20 10.75
CA HIS A 70 3.75 4.85 11.23
C HIS A 70 5.03 4.29 10.58
N ALA A 71 5.11 2.96 10.36
CA ALA A 71 6.22 2.33 9.66
C ALA A 71 6.30 2.78 8.19
N ALA A 72 5.17 2.82 7.49
CA ALA A 72 5.10 3.34 6.12
C ALA A 72 5.50 4.84 6.05
N THR A 73 5.06 5.64 7.03
CA THR A 73 5.47 7.04 7.17
C THR A 73 6.98 7.17 7.38
N ALA A 74 7.56 6.36 8.26
CA ALA A 74 8.99 6.36 8.54
C ALA A 74 9.80 5.95 7.30
N PHE A 75 9.36 4.92 6.58
CA PHE A 75 9.97 4.50 5.31
C PHE A 75 9.95 5.62 4.28
N ALA A 76 8.78 6.24 4.04
CA ALA A 76 8.65 7.31 3.07
C ALA A 76 9.52 8.51 3.44
N LYS A 77 9.60 8.86 4.72
CA LYS A 77 10.50 9.91 5.22
C LYS A 77 11.96 9.56 4.95
N GLN A 78 12.39 8.33 5.26
CA GLN A 78 13.76 7.86 5.04
C GLN A 78 14.13 7.82 3.55
N LYS A 79 13.15 7.58 2.67
CA LYS A 79 13.31 7.60 1.21
C LYS A 79 13.19 8.99 0.59
N ASN A 80 13.24 10.07 1.38
CA ASN A 80 13.01 11.43 0.89
C ASN A 80 11.69 11.59 0.10
N ARG A 81 10.65 10.83 0.47
CA ARG A 81 9.33 10.80 -0.19
C ARG A 81 9.32 10.19 -1.59
N LEU A 82 10.43 9.60 -2.04
CA LEU A 82 10.57 8.96 -3.36
C LEU A 82 10.13 7.49 -3.38
N GLY A 83 9.64 6.97 -2.25
CA GLY A 83 9.10 5.63 -2.17
C GLY A 83 8.16 5.47 -0.99
N ILE A 84 7.14 4.62 -1.13
CA ILE A 84 6.12 4.35 -0.12
C ILE A 84 5.84 2.84 0.01
N TYR A 85 5.23 2.49 1.14
CA TYR A 85 4.42 1.29 1.28
C TYR A 85 2.94 1.70 1.37
N ALA A 86 2.07 0.99 0.66
CA ALA A 86 0.63 1.12 0.89
C ALA A 86 0.26 0.41 2.19
N CYS A 87 -0.68 0.93 2.96
CA CYS A 87 -1.22 0.27 4.14
C CYS A 87 -2.65 -0.19 3.86
N THR A 88 -2.97 -1.45 4.13
CA THR A 88 -4.33 -1.99 4.04
C THR A 88 -4.82 -2.44 5.41
N SER A 89 -6.13 -2.35 5.61
CA SER A 89 -6.83 -2.96 6.72
C SER A 89 -7.98 -3.81 6.19
N SER A 90 -8.50 -4.71 7.02
CA SER A 90 -9.84 -5.25 6.79
C SER A 90 -10.92 -4.16 6.96
N ILE A 91 -12.17 -4.57 6.81
CA ILE A 91 -13.33 -3.73 7.10
C ILE A 91 -13.48 -3.46 8.61
N GLY A 92 -14.03 -2.30 8.96
CA GLY A 92 -14.41 -1.97 10.34
C GLY A 92 -13.28 -1.34 11.17
N PRO A 93 -13.08 -1.74 12.44
CA PRO A 93 -12.17 -1.05 13.37
C PRO A 93 -10.73 -0.91 12.88
N GLY A 94 -10.24 -1.86 12.08
CA GLY A 94 -8.90 -1.80 11.49
C GLY A 94 -8.71 -0.58 10.58
N ALA A 95 -9.75 -0.19 9.83
CA ALA A 95 -9.71 1.01 9.01
C ALA A 95 -9.60 2.27 9.88
N THR A 96 -10.37 2.33 10.97
CA THR A 96 -10.32 3.46 11.91
C THR A 96 -9.01 3.52 12.70
N ASN A 97 -8.36 2.39 12.96
CA ASN A 97 -7.05 2.34 13.63
C ASN A 97 -5.94 3.04 12.82
N MET A 98 -6.10 3.17 11.49
CA MET A 98 -5.14 3.87 10.64
C MET A 98 -5.20 5.40 10.78
N ILE A 99 -6.28 5.96 11.35
CA ILE A 99 -6.53 7.42 11.36
C ILE A 99 -5.44 8.19 12.11
N THR A 100 -4.99 7.71 13.28
CA THR A 100 -3.92 8.37 14.05
C THR A 100 -2.61 8.41 13.27
N GLY A 101 -2.29 7.32 12.56
CA GLY A 101 -1.14 7.26 11.67
C GLY A 101 -1.28 8.21 10.48
N ALA A 102 -2.48 8.26 9.88
CA ALA A 102 -2.80 9.16 8.77
C ALA A 102 -2.59 10.63 9.16
N ALA A 103 -3.16 11.03 10.31
CA ALA A 103 -3.01 12.38 10.85
C ALA A 103 -1.53 12.74 11.07
N THR A 104 -0.74 11.80 11.59
CA THR A 104 0.71 11.97 11.78
C THR A 104 1.41 12.21 10.45
N ALA A 105 1.11 11.41 9.42
CA ALA A 105 1.69 11.57 8.08
C ALA A 105 1.29 12.92 7.46
N THR A 106 0.01 13.30 7.55
CA THR A 106 -0.52 14.56 7.02
C THR A 106 0.16 15.78 7.63
N VAL A 107 0.26 15.85 8.96
CA VAL A 107 0.90 16.98 9.67
C VAL A 107 2.38 17.10 9.28
N ASN A 108 3.05 15.99 9.01
CA ASN A 108 4.47 15.97 8.61
C ASN A 108 4.69 16.08 7.09
N ARG A 109 3.62 16.20 6.29
CA ARG A 109 3.67 16.22 4.81
C ARG A 109 4.44 15.02 4.24
N ILE A 110 4.11 13.84 4.73
CA ILE A 110 4.69 12.56 4.28
C ILE A 110 3.62 11.80 3.49
N PRO A 111 3.93 11.31 2.28
CA PRO A 111 2.98 10.53 1.49
C PRO A 111 2.78 9.15 2.11
N VAL A 112 1.52 8.77 2.30
CA VAL A 112 1.10 7.41 2.68
C VAL A 112 -0.19 7.08 1.92
N LEU A 113 -0.27 5.89 1.35
CA LEU A 113 -1.48 5.36 0.70
C LEU A 113 -2.20 4.42 1.67
N LEU A 114 -3.47 4.70 1.95
CA LEU A 114 -4.32 3.85 2.79
C LEU A 114 -5.40 3.17 1.93
N LEU A 115 -5.53 1.87 2.09
CA LEU A 115 -6.48 1.00 1.39
C LEU A 115 -7.38 0.31 2.44
N PRO A 116 -8.35 1.06 3.02
CA PRO A 116 -9.32 0.46 3.93
C PRO A 116 -10.21 -0.52 3.14
N GLY A 117 -10.42 -1.73 3.67
CA GLY A 117 -11.36 -2.68 3.10
C GLY A 117 -12.81 -2.26 3.35
N ASP A 118 -13.67 -2.59 2.38
CA ASP A 118 -15.15 -2.46 2.42
C ASP A 118 -15.76 -3.64 1.65
#